data_AF-A0A2E7S8Q8-F1
#
_entry.id   AF-A0A2E7S8Q8-F1
#
_cell.length_a   1.000
_cell.length_b   1.000
_cell.length_c   1.000
_cell.angle_alpha   90.00
_cell.angle_beta   90.00
_cell.angle_gamma   90.00
#
_symmetry.space_group_name_H-M   'P 1'
#
loop_
_entity.id
_entity.type
_entity.pdbx_description
1 polymer ?
#
loop_
_entity_poly.entity_id
_entity_poly.type
_entity_poly.pdbx_seq_one_letter_code
_entity_poly.pdbx_strand_id
1 'polypeptide(L)' 'MEELTSQDITSLARSVNMHIPNTDLDQVAMSLNAILQLMSEIDVTDVNLIEPLPIRHIKEDAVYD' A
#
# COMPACT_ATOMS: atom_id res chain seq x y z
N MET A 1 -11.72 10.97 -0.63
CA MET A 1 -10.34 10.44 -0.76
C MET A 1 -9.81 10.90 -2.11
N GLU A 2 -8.52 11.18 -2.24
CA GLU A 2 -7.93 11.40 -3.57
C GLU A 2 -7.84 10.05 -4.30
N GLU A 3 -8.26 10.02 -5.55
CA GLU A 3 -8.23 8.80 -6.38
C GLU A 3 -6.82 8.54 -6.90
N LEU A 4 -6.41 7.27 -6.92
CA LEU A 4 -5.15 6.84 -7.50
C LEU A 4 -5.18 7.01 -9.03
N THR A 5 -4.12 7.63 -9.56
CA THR A 5 -3.92 7.78 -11.00
C THR A 5 -3.17 6.58 -11.60
N SER A 6 -3.16 6.46 -12.93
CA SER A 6 -2.39 5.41 -13.62
C SER A 6 -0.88 5.46 -13.32
N GLN A 7 -0.35 6.65 -13.00
CA GLN A 7 1.05 6.81 -12.55
C GLN A 7 1.27 6.22 -11.14
N ASP A 8 0.31 6.40 -10.23
CA ASP A 8 0.36 5.84 -8.89
C ASP A 8 0.27 4.31 -8.96
N ILE A 9 -0.63 3.78 -9.79
CA ILE A 9 -0.75 2.33 -10.04
C ILE A 9 0.56 1.76 -10.58
N THR A 10 1.20 2.43 -11.53
CA THR A 10 2.50 1.99 -12.06
C THR A 10 3.57 1.95 -10.97
N SER A 11 3.57 2.94 -10.07
CA SER A 11 4.53 3.04 -8.97
C SER A 11 4.31 1.94 -7.91
N LEU A 12 3.04 1.67 -7.58
CA LEU A 12 2.64 0.59 -6.68
C LEU A 12 2.95 -0.79 -7.28
N ALA A 13 2.70 -1.00 -8.57
CA ALA A 13 3.04 -2.25 -9.24
C ALA A 13 4.54 -2.55 -9.16
N ARG A 14 5.39 -1.51 -9.34
CA ARG A 14 6.85 -1.65 -9.20
C ARG A 14 7.28 -2.01 -7.79
N SER A 15 6.63 -1.49 -6.75
CA SER A 15 7.02 -1.78 -5.36
C SER A 15 6.83 -3.25 -4.99
N VAL A 16 5.90 -3.94 -5.65
CA VAL A 16 5.65 -5.38 -5.49
C VAL A 16 6.23 -6.22 -6.64
N ASN A 17 7.14 -5.65 -7.43
CA ASN A 17 7.79 -6.30 -8.57
C ASN A 17 6.81 -6.91 -9.59
N MET A 18 5.70 -6.21 -9.84
CA MET A 18 4.68 -6.58 -10.82
C MET A 18 4.73 -5.63 -12.02
N HIS A 19 4.56 -6.19 -13.23
CA HIS A 19 4.37 -5.41 -14.44
C HIS A 19 2.89 -5.43 -14.83
N ILE A 20 2.31 -4.24 -15.02
CA ILE A 20 0.95 -4.06 -15.50
C ILE A 20 1.03 -3.40 -16.89
N PRO A 21 0.45 -4.02 -17.94
CA PRO A 21 0.39 -3.42 -19.26
C PRO A 21 -0.38 -2.10 -19.25
N ASN A 22 0.02 -1.13 -20.10
CA ASN A 22 -0.65 0.16 -20.19
C ASN A 22 -2.15 0.04 -20.53
N THR A 23 -2.56 -1.00 -21.25
CA THR A 23 -3.97 -1.27 -21.60
C THR A 23 -4.84 -1.59 -20.39
N ASP A 24 -4.22 -2.01 -19.29
CA ASP A 24 -4.91 -2.53 -18.11
C ASP A 24 -4.86 -1.52 -16.95
N LEU A 25 -4.02 -0.48 -17.06
CA LEU A 25 -3.79 0.51 -15.99
C LEU A 25 -5.07 1.20 -15.53
N ASP A 26 -5.93 1.61 -16.45
CA ASP A 26 -7.16 2.32 -16.12
C ASP A 26 -8.16 1.40 -15.40
N GLN A 27 -8.23 0.13 -15.81
CA GLN A 27 -9.08 -0.86 -15.17
C GLN A 27 -8.58 -1.22 -13.77
N VAL A 28 -7.27 -1.31 -13.59
CA VAL A 28 -6.65 -1.52 -12.28
C VAL A 28 -6.86 -0.31 -11.37
N ALA A 29 -6.71 0.91 -11.89
CA ALA A 29 -6.97 2.15 -11.14
C ALA A 29 -8.43 2.20 -10.67
N MET A 30 -9.39 1.91 -11.56
CA MET A 30 -10.81 1.84 -11.21
C MET A 30 -11.06 0.82 -10.09
N SER A 31 -10.50 -0.38 -10.22
CA SER A 31 -10.70 -1.46 -9.24
C SER A 31 -10.11 -1.12 -7.88
N LEU A 32 -8.90 -0.55 -7.84
CA LEU A 32 -8.25 -0.17 -6.59
C LEU A 32 -8.93 1.02 -5.92
N ASN A 33 -9.37 2.03 -6.68
CA ASN A 33 -10.12 3.15 -6.12
C ASN A 33 -11.47 2.69 -5.53
N ALA A 34 -12.15 1.72 -6.15
CA ALA A 34 -13.35 1.13 -5.57
C ALA A 34 -13.07 0.40 -4.25
N ILE A 35 -11.98 -0.35 -4.16
CA ILE A 35 -11.56 -1.02 -2.92
C ILE A 35 -11.22 0.00 -1.83
N LEU A 36 -10.46 1.05 -2.17
CA LEU A 36 -10.11 2.11 -1.22
C LEU A 36 -11.35 2.85 -0.70
N GLN A 37 -12.32 3.11 -1.58
CA GLN A 37 -13.58 3.71 -1.18
C GLN A 37 -14.34 2.80 -0.21
N LEU A 38 -14.46 1.50 -0.52
CA LEU A 38 -15.05 0.52 0.39
C LEU A 38 -14.33 0.47 1.74
N MET A 39 -12.99 0.46 1.74
CA MET A 39 -12.19 0.48 2.97
C MET A 39 -12.39 1.77 3.77
N SER A 40 -12.59 2.91 3.12
CA SER A 40 -12.84 4.18 3.80
C SER A 40 -14.18 4.22 4.55
N GLU A 41 -15.12 3.35 4.16
CA GLU A 41 -16.43 3.19 4.80
C GLU A 41 -16.41 2.19 5.95
N ILE A 42 -15.32 1.43 6.11
CA ILE A 42 -15.16 0.51 7.23
C ILE A 42 -14.74 1.31 8.46
N ASP A 43 -15.69 1.51 9.38
CA ASP A 43 -15.40 1.98 10.73
C ASP A 43 -14.87 0.81 11.56
N VAL A 44 -13.54 0.74 11.70
CA VAL A 44 -12.92 -0.26 12.57
C VAL A 44 -12.75 0.37 13.95
N THR A 45 -13.64 -0.01 14.86
CA THR A 45 -13.55 0.36 16.27
C THR A 45 -12.29 -0.27 16.87
N ASP A 46 -11.60 0.46 17.76
CA ASP A 46 -10.41 0.02 18.53
C ASP A 46 -9.04 -0.09 17.81
N VAL A 47 -8.90 0.17 16.50
CA VAL A 47 -7.58 0.08 15.81
C VAL A 47 -6.59 1.16 16.25
N ASN A 48 -7.11 2.33 16.66
CA ASN A 48 -6.29 3.44 17.15
C ASN A 48 -5.87 3.29 18.62
N LEU A 49 -6.23 2.19 19.30
CA LEU A 49 -5.86 1.96 20.71
C LEU A 49 -4.50 1.27 20.88
N ILE A 50 -3.91 0.77 19.80
CA ILE A 50 -2.62 0.10 19.83
C ILE A 50 -1.64 0.95 19.02
N GLU A 51 -0.62 1.50 19.69
CA GLU A 51 0.45 2.19 18.99
C GLU A 51 1.11 1.22 17.99
N PRO A 52 1.30 1.62 16.72
CA PRO A 52 2.02 0.79 15.76
C PRO A 52 3.41 0.50 16.32
N LEU A 53 3.80 -0.78 16.31
CA LEU A 53 5.11 -1.19 16.81
C LEU A 53 6.18 -0.35 16.10
N PRO A 54 7.09 0.30 16.84
CA PRO A 54 8.13 1.09 16.22
C PRO A 54 8.95 0.20 15.28
N ILE A 55 9.15 0.65 14.05
CA ILE A 55 10.02 -0.01 13.08
C ILE A 55 11.44 0.01 13.68
N ARG A 56 11.83 -1.09 14.33
CA ARG A 56 13.20 -1.27 14.81
C ARG A 56 14.08 -1.44 13.57
N HIS A 57 14.90 -0.44 13.27
CA HIS A 57 16.12 -0.65 12.48
C HIS A 57 17.01 -1.57 13.32
N ILE A 58 16.83 -2.88 13.18
CA ILE A 58 17.85 -3.83 13.59
C ILE A 58 18.98 -3.58 12.58
N LYS A 59 19.94 -2.73 12.94
CA LYS A 59 21.27 -2.89 12.36
C LYS A 59 21.64 -4.32 12.74
N GLU A 60 21.94 -5.16 11.74
CA GLU A 60 22.68 -6.38 12.00
C GLU A 60 23.95 -5.94 12.73
N ASP A 61 23.90 -5.99 14.06
CA ASP A 61 25.08 -5.86 14.87
C ASP A 61 25.97 -7.00 14.43
N ALA A 62 27.06 -6.61 13.77
CA ALA A 62 28.12 -7.50 13.40
C ALA A 62 28.41 -8.41 14.60
N VAL A 63 28.15 -9.70 14.41
CA VAL A 63 28.67 -10.73 15.30
C VAL A 63 30.19 -10.65 15.14
N TYR A 64 30.83 -9.90 16.02
CA TYR A 64 32.27 -9.95 16.24
C TYR A 64 32.52 -10.88 17.42
N ASP A 65 33.34 -11.89 17.11
CA ASP A 65 33.90 -13.02 17.87
C ASP A 65 32.96 -14.14 18.35
#